data_AF-A0A0K9FDF2-F1
#
_entry.id   AF-A0A0K9FDF2-F1
#
_cell.length_a   1.000
_cell.length_b   1.000
_cell.length_c   1.000
_cell.angle_alpha   90.00
_cell.angle_beta   90.00
_cell.angle_gamma   90.00
#
_symmetry.space_group_name_H-M   'P 1'
#
loop_
_entity.id
_entity.type
_entity.pdbx_description
1 polymer ?
#
loop_
_entity_poly.entity_id
_entity_poly.type
_entity_poly.pdbx_seq_one_letter_code
_entity_poly.pdbx_strand_id
1 'polypeptide(L)'
;MKHLSIYVFIFNLLFYALTLFNIDLVPGIVWRSVLITGPIIGIILALLYSKGKLKVIGLSGNLFVFVIAILLPYIVTTFIWNRP
;
A
#
# COMPACT_ATOMS: atom_id res chain seq x y z
N MET A 1 -16.60 8.73 -7.62
CA MET A 1 -15.14 8.84 -7.85
C MET A 1 -14.37 9.63 -6.77
N LYS A 2 -14.94 10.67 -6.15
CA LYS A 2 -14.23 11.62 -5.26
C LYS A 2 -13.47 11.02 -4.05
N HIS A 3 -13.79 9.79 -3.62
CA HIS A 3 -13.19 9.13 -2.45
C HIS A 3 -12.60 7.73 -2.73
N LEU A 4 -12.64 7.25 -3.97
CA LEU A 4 -12.17 5.91 -4.35
C LEU A 4 -10.72 5.60 -3.91
N SER A 5 -9.78 6.53 -4.08
CA SER A 5 -8.40 6.40 -3.64
C SER A 5 -8.29 6.23 -2.12
N ILE A 6 -9.18 6.86 -1.36
CA ILE A 6 -9.23 6.74 0.10
C ILE A 6 -9.76 5.36 0.49
N TYR A 7 -10.78 4.84 -0.20
CA TYR A 7 -11.24 3.47 0.02
C TYR A 7 -10.17 2.44 -0.33
N VAL A 8 -9.44 2.65 -1.43
CA VAL A 8 -8.29 1.80 -1.80
C VAL A 8 -7.20 1.87 -0.72
N PHE A 9 -6.88 3.06 -0.21
CA PHE A 9 -5.95 3.22 0.90
C PHE A 9 -6.39 2.45 2.15
N ILE A 10 -7.63 2.64 2.60
CA ILE A 10 -8.16 1.95 3.80
C ILE A 10 -8.15 0.43 3.59
N PHE A 11 -8.57 -0.03 2.41
CA PHE A 11 -8.53 -1.45 2.06
C PHE A 11 -7.10 -1.99 2.15
N ASN A 12 -6.13 -1.35 1.50
CA ASN A 12 -4.73 -1.80 1.53
C ASN A 12 -4.14 -1.76 2.94
N LEU A 13 -4.52 -0.76 3.76
CA LEU A 13 -4.05 -0.64 5.13
C LEU A 13 -4.60 -1.77 6.01
N LEU A 14 -5.89 -2.08 5.90
CA LEU A 14 -6.51 -3.21 6.60
C LEU A 14 -5.91 -4.54 6.13
N PHE A 15 -5.73 -4.68 4.82
CA PHE A 15 -5.11 -5.86 4.23
C PHE A 15 -3.69 -6.03 4.82
N TYR A 16 -2.86 -4.99 4.78
CA TYR A 16 -1.53 -5.04 5.39
C TYR A 16 -1.58 -5.36 6.89
N ALA A 17 -2.50 -4.76 7.66
CA ALA A 17 -2.63 -5.05 9.08
C ALA A 17 -2.91 -6.53 9.36
N LEU A 18 -3.78 -7.18 8.57
CA LEU A 18 -4.06 -8.62 8.71
C LEU A 18 -2.81 -9.48 8.51
N THR A 19 -1.91 -9.08 7.61
CA THR A 19 -0.63 -9.80 7.42
C THR A 19 0.25 -9.75 8.66
N LEU A 20 0.22 -8.65 9.43
CA LEU A 20 0.98 -8.52 10.67
C LEU A 20 0.47 -9.45 11.78
N PHE A 21 -0.80 -9.85 11.72
CA PHE A 21 -1.41 -10.79 12.65
C PHE A 21 -1.40 -12.24 12.15
N ASN A 22 -0.70 -12.55 11.05
CA ASN A 22 -0.68 -13.86 10.41
C ASN A 22 -2.10 -14.38 10.05
N ILE A 23 -3.00 -13.48 9.68
CA ILE A 23 -4.35 -13.85 9.22
C ILE A 23 -4.32 -14.00 7.70
N ASP A 24 -4.27 -15.24 7.22
CA ASP A 24 -4.20 -15.55 5.80
C ASP A 24 -5.60 -15.65 5.17
N LEU A 25 -6.05 -14.55 4.56
CA LEU A 25 -7.29 -14.53 3.76
C LEU A 25 -7.09 -15.11 2.35
N VAL A 26 -5.87 -15.03 1.82
CA VAL A 26 -5.50 -15.44 0.47
C VAL A 26 -4.07 -16.01 0.46
N PRO A 27 -3.65 -16.73 -0.60
CA PRO A 27 -2.27 -17.19 -0.71
C PRO A 27 -1.25 -16.04 -0.68
N GLY A 28 -0.06 -16.27 -0.10
CA GLY A 28 0.99 -15.25 0.05
C GLY A 28 1.42 -14.54 -1.25
N ILE A 29 1.33 -15.23 -2.40
CA ILE A 29 1.58 -14.62 -3.71
C ILE A 29 0.54 -13.54 -4.06
N VAL A 30 -0.72 -13.76 -3.70
CA VAL A 30 -1.83 -12.82 -3.90
C VAL A 30 -1.66 -11.63 -2.95
N TRP A 31 -1.30 -11.88 -1.68
CA TRP A 31 -0.98 -10.84 -0.71
C TRP A 31 0.02 -9.82 -1.24
N ARG A 32 1.18 -10.31 -1.68
CA ARG A 32 2.23 -9.44 -2.25
C ARG A 32 1.74 -8.67 -3.47
N SER A 33 0.98 -9.34 -4.34
CA SER A 33 0.46 -8.70 -5.57
C SER A 33 -0.50 -7.56 -5.23
N VAL A 34 -1.41 -7.75 -4.28
CA VAL A 34 -2.36 -6.70 -3.83
C VAL A 34 -1.64 -5.56 -3.13
N LEU A 35 -0.69 -5.86 -2.22
CA LEU A 35 0.05 -4.81 -1.50
C LEU A 35 1.00 -3.99 -2.38
N ILE A 36 1.38 -4.51 -3.56
CA ILE A 36 2.12 -3.74 -4.57
C ILE A 36 1.16 -2.94 -5.45
N THR A 37 0.21 -3.64 -6.08
CA THR A 37 -0.66 -3.04 -7.11
C THR A 37 -1.71 -2.10 -6.52
N GLY A 38 -2.26 -2.43 -5.36
CA GLY A 38 -3.30 -1.67 -4.67
C GLY A 38 -2.86 -0.22 -4.38
N PRO A 39 -1.73 0.01 -3.69
CA PRO A 39 -1.24 1.35 -3.45
C PRO A 39 -0.93 2.14 -4.73
N ILE A 40 -0.40 1.48 -5.77
CA ILE A 40 -0.13 2.11 -7.08
C ILE A 40 -1.45 2.58 -7.71
N ILE A 41 -2.47 1.73 -7.74
CA ILE A 41 -3.81 2.08 -8.21
C ILE A 41 -4.37 3.24 -7.38
N GLY A 42 -4.24 3.18 -6.06
CA GLY A 42 -4.69 4.24 -5.15
C GLY A 42 -4.00 5.59 -5.40
N ILE A 43 -2.70 5.58 -5.70
CA ILE A 43 -1.93 6.77 -6.10
C ILE A 43 -2.45 7.32 -7.43
N ILE A 44 -2.60 6.48 -8.46
CA ILE A 44 -3.13 6.89 -9.77
C ILE A 44 -4.51 7.54 -9.59
N LEU A 45 -5.39 6.91 -8.81
CA LEU A 45 -6.72 7.44 -8.51
C LEU A 45 -6.67 8.78 -7.75
N ALA A 46 -5.71 8.96 -6.83
CA ALA A 46 -5.53 10.24 -6.13
C ALA A 46 -5.04 11.35 -7.06
N LEU A 47 -4.19 11.02 -8.04
CA LEU A 47 -3.69 11.98 -9.02
C LEU A 47 -4.82 12.57 -9.87
N LEU A 48 -5.86 11.77 -10.15
CA LEU A 48 -7.06 12.19 -10.87
C LEU A 48 -7.97 13.14 -10.08
N TYR A 49 -7.74 13.33 -8.78
CA TYR A 49 -8.52 14.28 -7.99
C TYR A 49 -8.15 15.73 -8.31
N SER A 50 -9.14 16.61 -8.24
CA SER A 50 -8.91 18.05 -8.22
C SER A 50 -8.06 18.43 -7.00
N LYS A 51 -7.33 19.56 -7.11
CA LYS A 51 -6.50 20.06 -6.01
C LYS A 51 -7.34 20.15 -4.72
N GLY A 52 -6.80 19.67 -3.61
CA GLY A 52 -7.47 19.72 -2.31
C GLY A 52 -7.05 18.64 -1.33
N LYS A 53 -7.64 18.66 -0.14
CA LYS A 53 -7.32 17.76 0.97
C LYS A 53 -7.45 16.27 0.60
N LEU A 54 -8.45 15.91 -0.19
CA LEU A 54 -8.67 14.52 -0.61
C LEU A 54 -7.53 13.97 -1.48
N LYS A 55 -6.95 14.80 -2.34
CA LYS A 55 -5.78 14.42 -3.15
C LYS A 55 -4.57 14.17 -2.27
N VAL A 56 -4.34 15.04 -1.28
CA VAL A 56 -3.22 14.90 -0.33
C VAL A 56 -3.38 13.64 0.50
N ILE A 57 -4.57 13.39 1.06
CA ILE A 57 -4.84 12.19 1.86
C ILE A 57 -4.69 10.92 1.01
N GLY A 58 -5.28 10.89 -0.19
CA GLY A 58 -5.19 9.76 -1.10
C GLY A 58 -3.75 9.45 -1.53
N LEU A 59 -2.96 10.48 -1.85
CA LEU A 59 -1.55 10.30 -2.18
C LEU A 59 -0.74 9.84 -0.97
N SER A 60 -0.74 10.61 0.12
CA SER A 60 0.07 10.32 1.31
C SER A 60 -0.26 8.96 1.92
N GLY A 61 -1.55 8.60 2.03
CA GLY A 61 -1.96 7.31 2.58
C GLY A 61 -1.52 6.12 1.73
N ASN A 62 -1.76 6.16 0.42
CA ASN A 62 -1.32 5.06 -0.45
C ASN A 62 0.22 4.98 -0.53
N LEU A 63 0.92 6.11 -0.57
CA LEU A 63 2.38 6.14 -0.56
C LEU A 63 2.94 5.58 0.75
N PHE A 64 2.32 5.91 1.88
CA PHE A 64 2.68 5.37 3.18
C PHE A 64 2.55 3.85 3.21
N VAL A 65 1.42 3.30 2.77
CA VAL A 65 1.23 1.84 2.71
C VAL A 65 2.27 1.18 1.81
N PHE A 66 2.54 1.75 0.62
CA PHE A 66 3.57 1.22 -0.27
C PHE A 66 4.96 1.19 0.39
N VAL A 67 5.32 2.27 1.09
CA VAL A 67 6.62 2.38 1.74
C VAL A 67 6.76 1.33 2.84
N ILE A 68 5.79 1.22 3.75
CA ILE A 68 5.90 0.31 4.90
C ILE A 68 5.73 -1.16 4.50
N ALA A 69 4.88 -1.45 3.52
CA ALA A 69 4.55 -2.83 3.16
C ALA A 69 5.53 -3.44 2.16
N ILE A 70 6.13 -2.60 1.29
CA ILE A 70 6.96 -3.08 0.18
C ILE A 70 8.36 -2.48 0.25
N LEU A 71 8.49 -1.15 0.18
CA LEU A 71 9.79 -0.51 0.00
C LEU A 71 10.73 -0.79 1.18
N LEU A 72 10.25 -0.62 2.41
CA LEU A 72 11.05 -0.78 3.61
C LEU A 72 11.45 -2.26 3.82
N PRO A 73 10.54 -3.25 3.76
CA PRO A 73 10.92 -4.65 3.79
C PRO A 73 11.92 -5.02 2.69
N TYR A 74 11.71 -4.54 1.46
CA TYR A 74 12.63 -4.78 0.35
C TYR A 74 14.03 -4.23 0.62
N ILE A 75 14.13 -3.00 1.14
CA ILE A 75 15.41 -2.38 1.49
C ILE A 75 16.12 -3.19 2.57
N VAL A 76 15.40 -3.53 3.64
CA VAL A 76 15.95 -4.27 4.78
C VAL A 76 16.45 -5.64 4.35
N THR A 77 15.61 -6.42 3.65
CA THR A 77 15.96 -7.77 3.24
C THR A 77 17.06 -7.79 2.20
N THR A 78 17.08 -6.84 1.26
CA THR A 78 18.04 -6.86 0.14
C THR A 78 19.40 -6.24 0.48
N PHE A 79 19.44 -5.17 1.27
CA PHE A 79 20.68 -4.39 1.48
C PHE A 79 21.24 -4.46 2.89
N ILE A 80 20.40 -4.72 3.90
CA ILE A 80 20.81 -4.74 5.31
C ILE A 80 21.09 -6.18 5.75
N TRP A 81 20.13 -7.08 5.54
CA TRP A 81 20.20 -8.46 6.03
C TRP A 81 20.74 -9.48 5.03
N ASN A 82 20.95 -9.10 3.77
CA ASN A 82 21.56 -9.97 2.76
C ASN A 82 23.08 -9.72 2.61
N ARG A 83 23.74 -9.39 3.72
CA ARG A 83 25.21 -9.35 3.78
C ARG A 83 25.70 -10.72 4.27
N PRO A 84 26.63 -11.39 3.57
CA PRO A 84 27.18 -12.67 3.98
C PRO A 84 27.96 -12.57 5.29
#